data_AF-A0A7J5V5K2-F1
#
_entry.id   AF-A0A7J5V5K2-F1
#
_cell.length_a   1.000
_cell.length_b   1.000
_cell.length_c   1.000
_cell.angle_alpha   90.00
_cell.angle_beta   90.00
_cell.angle_gamma   90.00
#
_symmetry.space_group_name_H-M   'P 1'
#
loop_
_entity.id
_entity.type
_entity.pdbx_description
1 polymer ?
#
loop_
_entity_poly.entity_id
_entity_poly.type
_entity_poly.pdbx_seq_one_letter_code
_entity_poly.pdbx_strand_id
1 'polypeptide(L)'
;MSNDELIITLPSTSSLKCYPNNKPNNFRVLLPTALELEGLWEVAIVSIQYPYNWANFEEEHVAILVKLQENGGEDHFKSQCRISQACLMKDNNHFMLASYVREYILKSKIEFTGFKMIKMPTGFYESSEEFAQYMAKEFNKMATVPGAQMKPPCKLHATFDPISEGIIFEKENISTFRIATLNKGLHGNIGALPECISKNIIQCIFIVTSSSIKLLVTVKPL
;
A
#
# COMPACT_ATOMS: atom_id res chain seq x y z
N MET A 1 33.80 -27.92 -12.23
CA MET A 1 34.52 -26.71 -11.85
C MET A 1 33.61 -25.95 -10.91
N SER A 2 34.03 -25.77 -9.65
CA SER A 2 33.26 -24.98 -8.69
C SER A 2 33.38 -23.51 -9.09
N ASN A 3 32.25 -22.83 -9.28
CA ASN A 3 32.24 -21.39 -9.44
C ASN A 3 32.39 -20.80 -8.03
N ASP A 4 33.62 -20.51 -7.65
CA ASP A 4 33.91 -19.93 -6.34
C ASP A 4 33.50 -18.45 -6.37
N GLU A 5 32.34 -18.15 -5.76
CA GLU A 5 31.80 -16.79 -5.61
C GLU A 5 31.93 -16.34 -4.14
N LEU A 6 32.43 -15.13 -3.90
CA LEU A 6 32.56 -14.53 -2.58
C LEU A 6 31.75 -13.23 -2.49
N ILE A 7 30.79 -13.17 -1.56
CA ILE A 7 29.97 -11.99 -1.29
C ILE A 7 30.39 -11.38 0.05
N ILE A 8 30.71 -10.08 0.04
CA ILE A 8 31.12 -9.33 1.23
C ILE A 8 30.17 -8.15 1.46
N THR A 9 29.64 -8.04 2.67
CA THR A 9 28.81 -6.90 3.10
C THR A 9 29.69 -5.85 3.77
N LEU A 10 29.64 -4.61 3.29
CA LEU A 10 30.47 -3.49 3.77
C LEU A 10 29.59 -2.34 4.32
N PRO A 11 29.26 -2.33 5.62
CA PRO A 11 28.49 -1.23 6.22
C PRO A 11 29.29 0.07 6.22
N SER A 12 28.65 1.20 5.89
CA SER A 12 29.29 2.53 5.86
C SER A 12 29.82 2.98 7.23
N THR A 13 29.32 2.38 8.31
CA THR A 13 29.66 2.70 9.70
C THR A 13 30.77 1.82 10.30
N SER A 14 31.18 0.74 9.62
CA SER A 14 32.12 -0.26 10.19
C SER A 14 33.51 0.26 10.51
N SER A 15 33.89 1.42 9.98
CA SER A 15 35.23 2.00 10.15
C SER A 15 35.21 3.45 10.59
N LEU A 16 34.14 3.90 11.29
CA LEU A 16 34.03 5.29 11.77
C LEU A 16 35.18 5.74 12.69
N LYS A 17 35.82 4.79 13.40
CA LYS A 17 37.00 5.08 14.23
C LYS A 17 38.22 5.49 13.40
N CYS A 18 38.38 4.92 12.20
CA CYS A 18 39.51 5.17 11.31
C CYS A 18 39.17 6.25 10.26
N TYR A 19 37.90 6.32 9.86
CA TYR A 19 37.38 7.25 8.85
C TYR A 19 36.18 8.02 9.44
N PRO A 20 36.42 8.98 10.34
CA PRO A 20 35.35 9.71 11.04
C PRO A 20 34.48 10.57 10.12
N ASN A 21 35.00 10.90 8.93
CA ASN A 21 34.30 11.72 7.93
C ASN A 21 33.46 10.90 6.93
N ASN A 22 33.32 9.57 7.13
CA ASN A 22 32.47 8.74 6.27
C ASN A 22 31.03 9.28 6.26
N LYS A 23 30.45 9.40 5.07
CA LYS A 23 29.04 9.73 4.84
C LYS A 23 28.33 8.54 4.20
N PRO A 24 27.01 8.37 4.36
CA PRO A 24 26.29 7.26 3.74
C PRO A 24 26.44 7.20 2.20
N ASN A 25 26.67 8.33 1.54
CA ASN A 25 26.87 8.45 0.09
C ASN A 25 28.36 8.49 -0.33
N ASN A 26 29.30 8.47 0.61
CA ASN A 26 30.74 8.43 0.34
C ASN A 26 31.47 7.92 1.58
N PHE A 27 31.88 6.66 1.54
CA PHE A 27 32.51 6.01 2.68
C PHE A 27 33.62 5.06 2.27
N ARG A 28 34.56 4.87 3.18
CA ARG A 28 35.62 3.87 3.09
C ARG A 28 35.48 2.88 4.24
N VAL A 29 35.57 1.58 3.94
CA VAL A 29 35.57 0.52 4.95
C VAL A 29 36.94 -0.15 4.96
N LEU A 30 37.49 -0.35 6.15
CA LEU A 30 38.67 -1.18 6.37
C LEU A 30 38.20 -2.62 6.62
N LEU A 31 38.69 -3.56 5.82
CA LEU A 31 38.44 -4.97 6.06
C LEU A 31 39.19 -5.44 7.33
N PRO A 32 38.58 -6.29 8.18
CA PRO A 32 39.24 -6.82 9.37
C PRO A 32 40.51 -7.63 9.05
N THR A 33 40.53 -8.31 7.89
CA THR A 33 41.63 -9.14 7.41
C THR A 33 41.88 -8.82 5.94
N ALA A 34 43.15 -8.84 5.53
CA ALA A 34 43.51 -8.74 4.13
C ALA A 34 42.95 -9.95 3.35
N LEU A 35 42.38 -9.69 2.18
CA LEU A 35 41.94 -10.74 1.27
C LEU A 35 43.09 -11.07 0.32
N GLU A 36 43.57 -12.30 0.38
CA GLU A 36 44.52 -12.83 -0.58
C GLU A 36 43.74 -13.59 -1.65
N LEU A 37 43.73 -13.05 -2.87
CA LEU A 37 43.04 -13.63 -4.02
C LEU A 37 44.09 -14.10 -5.02
N GLU A 38 44.13 -15.41 -5.30
CA GLU A 38 45.03 -15.99 -6.30
C GLU A 38 44.36 -16.00 -7.68
N GLY A 39 45.03 -15.48 -8.71
CA GLY A 39 44.53 -15.46 -10.09
C GLY A 39 43.84 -14.14 -10.49
N LEU A 40 43.04 -14.20 -11.56
CA LEU A 40 42.29 -13.04 -12.08
C LEU A 40 40.86 -13.07 -11.53
N TRP A 41 40.49 -11.99 -10.82
CA TRP A 41 39.18 -11.83 -10.21
C TRP A 41 38.50 -10.58 -10.74
N GLU A 42 37.21 -10.67 -11.01
CA GLU A 42 36.35 -9.52 -11.25
C GLU A 42 35.68 -9.11 -9.93
N VAL A 43 35.68 -7.82 -9.61
CA VAL A 43 34.96 -7.28 -8.44
C VAL A 43 33.83 -6.39 -8.93
N ALA A 44 32.61 -6.71 -8.54
CA ALA A 44 31.42 -5.95 -8.88
C ALA A 44 30.62 -5.55 -7.62
N ILE A 45 29.98 -4.38 -7.67
CA ILE A 45 29.12 -3.94 -6.58
C ILE A 45 27.81 -4.72 -6.61
N VAL A 46 27.77 -5.64 -5.64
CA VAL A 46 26.68 -6.40 -5.03
C VAL A 46 25.25 -5.87 -5.12
N SER A 47 25.06 -4.86 -4.31
CA SER A 47 23.77 -4.37 -3.87
C SER A 47 24.13 -3.20 -2.97
N ILE A 48 23.37 -2.13 -3.06
CA ILE A 48 23.49 -1.02 -2.12
C ILE A 48 22.23 -1.06 -1.27
N GLN A 49 22.40 -1.39 0.01
CA GLN A 49 21.32 -1.35 0.99
C GLN A 49 21.40 -0.02 1.74
N TYR A 50 20.46 0.87 1.45
CA TYR A 50 20.30 2.12 2.18
C TYR A 50 19.09 1.96 3.12
N PRO A 51 19.27 1.98 4.45
CA PRO A 51 18.19 1.76 5.43
C PRO A 51 17.31 3.02 5.58
N TYR A 52 16.86 3.57 4.47
CA TYR A 52 15.93 4.69 4.44
C TYR A 52 14.70 4.27 3.64
N ASN A 53 13.58 4.22 4.35
CA ASN A 53 12.28 3.94 3.76
C ASN A 53 11.78 5.23 3.11
N TRP A 54 12.25 5.53 1.89
CA TRP A 54 11.63 6.57 1.09
C TRP A 54 10.15 6.25 0.94
N ALA A 55 9.28 7.25 1.10
CA ALA A 55 7.87 7.05 0.90
C ALA A 55 7.65 6.50 -0.52
N ASN A 56 7.11 5.28 -0.60
CA ASN A 56 6.71 4.67 -1.86
C ASN A 56 5.23 4.98 -2.19
N PHE A 57 4.55 5.70 -1.29
CA PHE A 57 3.19 6.12 -1.44
C PHE A 57 3.03 7.57 -0.97
N GLU A 58 2.42 8.39 -1.83
CA GLU A 58 2.01 9.75 -1.50
C GLU A 58 0.60 9.74 -0.92
N GLU A 59 0.31 10.70 -0.04
CA GLU A 59 -1.00 10.87 0.56
C GLU A 59 -2.13 10.85 -0.49
N GLU A 60 -3.17 10.06 -0.22
CA GLU A 60 -4.28 9.86 -1.16
C GLU A 60 -5.62 9.71 -0.43
N HIS A 61 -6.71 10.12 -1.10
CA HIS A 61 -8.06 9.86 -0.62
C HIS A 61 -8.70 8.70 -1.35
N VAL A 62 -9.35 7.86 -0.56
CA VAL A 62 -10.00 6.65 -1.03
C VAL A 62 -11.44 6.64 -0.53
N ALA A 63 -12.38 6.39 -1.42
CA ALA A 63 -13.77 6.17 -1.09
C ALA A 63 -14.10 4.68 -1.20
N ILE A 64 -14.60 4.09 -0.12
CA ILE A 64 -15.08 2.70 -0.10
C ILE A 64 -16.60 2.72 -0.04
N LEU A 65 -17.24 2.36 -1.16
CA LEU A 65 -18.68 2.26 -1.31
C LEU A 65 -19.13 0.86 -0.92
N VAL A 66 -20.18 0.74 -0.12
CA VAL A 66 -20.64 -0.54 0.43
C VAL A 66 -22.16 -0.66 0.32
N LYS A 67 -22.62 -1.83 -0.12
CA LYS A 67 -23.98 -2.33 0.11
C LYS A 67 -23.91 -3.36 1.25
N LEU A 68 -24.62 -3.10 2.34
CA LEU A 68 -24.74 -4.06 3.44
C LEU A 68 -25.63 -5.24 3.04
N GLN A 69 -25.57 -6.32 3.81
CA GLN A 69 -26.62 -7.35 3.77
C GLN A 69 -27.81 -6.90 4.64
N GLU A 70 -28.99 -7.48 4.43
CA GLU A 70 -30.24 -7.13 5.14
C GLU A 70 -30.27 -7.66 6.59
N ASN A 71 -29.20 -7.42 7.36
CA ASN A 71 -29.02 -7.90 8.73
C ASN A 71 -29.05 -6.76 9.77
N GLY A 72 -29.57 -5.59 9.37
CA GLY A 72 -29.60 -4.39 10.21
C GLY A 72 -28.24 -3.66 10.29
N GLY A 73 -28.23 -2.51 10.95
CA GLY A 73 -27.02 -1.67 11.11
C GLY A 73 -26.83 -0.59 10.03
N GLU A 74 -27.79 -0.44 9.11
CA GLU A 74 -27.72 0.56 8.05
C GLU A 74 -27.63 1.99 8.58
N ASP A 75 -28.46 2.36 9.56
CA ASP A 75 -28.48 3.73 10.10
C ASP A 75 -27.17 4.05 10.82
N HIS A 76 -26.60 3.06 11.51
CA HIS A 76 -25.28 3.19 12.11
C HIS A 76 -24.22 3.38 11.02
N PHE A 77 -24.21 2.56 9.96
CA PHE A 77 -23.27 2.70 8.86
C PHE A 77 -23.41 4.04 8.12
N LYS A 78 -24.64 4.48 7.82
CA LYS A 78 -24.93 5.80 7.21
C LYS A 78 -24.42 6.94 8.10
N SER A 79 -24.54 6.81 9.42
CA SER A 79 -23.97 7.78 10.37
C SER A 79 -22.44 7.81 10.31
N GLN A 80 -21.79 6.64 10.29
CA GLN A 80 -20.33 6.53 10.10
C GLN A 80 -19.86 7.14 8.76
N CYS A 81 -20.62 6.93 7.68
CA CYS A 81 -20.36 7.53 6.37
C CYS A 81 -20.38 9.06 6.45
N ARG A 82 -21.44 9.64 7.04
CA ARG A 82 -21.57 11.10 7.22
C ARG A 82 -20.40 11.69 8.01
N ILE A 83 -19.99 11.04 9.09
CA ILE A 83 -18.85 11.48 9.91
C ILE A 83 -17.56 11.44 9.09
N SER A 84 -17.26 10.31 8.43
CA SER A 84 -16.04 10.18 7.60
C SER A 84 -15.97 11.21 6.48
N GLN A 85 -17.12 11.54 5.86
CA GLN A 85 -17.20 12.56 4.83
C GLN A 85 -16.99 13.96 5.40
N ALA A 86 -17.50 14.25 6.60
CA ALA A 86 -17.39 15.55 7.25
C ALA A 86 -15.98 15.85 7.79
N CYS A 87 -15.28 14.85 8.34
CA CYS A 87 -13.98 15.02 9.00
C CYS A 87 -12.87 15.61 8.11
N LEU A 88 -13.00 15.50 6.79
CA LEU A 88 -11.96 15.87 5.81
C LEU A 88 -12.46 16.88 4.76
N MET A 89 -13.60 17.56 5.01
CA MET A 89 -14.20 18.52 4.06
C MET A 89 -13.32 19.71 3.67
N LYS A 90 -12.29 20.02 4.45
CA LYS A 90 -11.33 21.11 4.15
C LYS A 90 -10.34 20.74 3.06
N ASP A 91 -10.21 19.44 2.76
CA ASP A 91 -9.31 18.94 1.73
C ASP A 91 -10.03 18.91 0.37
N ASN A 92 -9.43 19.59 -0.62
CA ASN A 92 -10.02 19.72 -1.95
C ASN A 92 -10.15 18.36 -2.66
N ASN A 93 -9.16 17.48 -2.54
CA ASN A 93 -9.20 16.17 -3.18
C ASN A 93 -10.30 15.29 -2.55
N HIS A 94 -10.46 15.39 -1.23
CA HIS A 94 -11.52 14.69 -0.51
C HIS A 94 -12.90 15.18 -0.95
N PHE A 95 -13.09 16.50 -1.02
CA PHE A 95 -14.36 17.09 -1.48
C PHE A 95 -14.69 16.71 -2.92
N MET A 96 -13.70 16.76 -3.81
CA MET A 96 -13.85 16.40 -5.22
C MET A 96 -14.22 14.92 -5.36
N LEU A 97 -13.47 14.01 -4.73
CA LEU A 97 -13.74 12.58 -4.74
C LEU A 97 -15.13 12.25 -4.18
N ALA A 98 -15.51 12.85 -3.05
CA ALA A 98 -16.83 12.62 -2.46
C ALA A 98 -17.98 13.08 -3.37
N SER A 99 -17.83 14.23 -4.05
CA SER A 99 -18.83 14.76 -4.99
C SER A 99 -19.01 13.83 -6.19
N TYR A 100 -17.89 13.39 -6.73
CA TYR A 100 -17.79 12.41 -7.80
C TYR A 100 -18.40 11.05 -7.47
N VAL A 101 -18.15 10.53 -6.27
CA VAL A 101 -18.73 9.27 -5.80
C VAL A 101 -20.25 9.39 -5.64
N ARG A 102 -20.77 10.53 -5.15
CA ARG A 102 -22.22 10.77 -5.07
C ARG A 102 -22.88 10.79 -6.44
N GLU A 103 -22.26 11.47 -7.40
CA GLU A 103 -22.75 11.48 -8.79
C GLU A 103 -22.76 10.07 -9.39
N TYR A 104 -21.72 9.27 -9.12
CA TYR A 104 -21.68 7.88 -9.55
C TYR A 104 -22.80 7.04 -8.93
N ILE A 105 -23.05 7.16 -7.63
CA ILE A 105 -24.14 6.40 -6.97
C ILE A 105 -25.50 6.74 -7.60
N LEU A 106 -25.74 8.00 -7.97
CA LEU A 106 -26.98 8.43 -8.63
C LEU A 106 -27.13 7.88 -10.06
N LYS A 107 -26.03 7.71 -10.78
CA LYS A 107 -26.02 7.20 -12.17
C LYS A 107 -25.94 5.68 -12.25
N SER A 108 -25.44 5.04 -11.21
CA SER A 108 -25.24 3.59 -11.17
C SER A 108 -26.58 2.86 -10.97
N LYS A 109 -26.70 1.68 -11.59
CA LYS A 109 -27.79 0.74 -11.31
C LYS A 109 -27.56 -0.08 -10.03
N ILE A 110 -26.38 0.07 -9.43
CA ILE A 110 -26.00 -0.65 -8.21
C ILE A 110 -26.40 0.20 -7.01
N GLU A 111 -27.23 -0.36 -6.15
CA GLU A 111 -27.57 0.27 -4.88
C GLU A 111 -26.40 0.15 -3.89
N PHE A 112 -26.02 1.26 -3.28
CA PHE A 112 -25.08 1.28 -2.17
C PHE A 112 -25.77 1.81 -0.92
N THR A 113 -25.50 1.22 0.24
CA THR A 113 -25.97 1.73 1.53
C THR A 113 -25.29 3.06 1.88
N GLY A 114 -24.03 3.21 1.48
CA GLY A 114 -23.25 4.43 1.68
C GLY A 114 -21.79 4.25 1.26
N PHE A 115 -20.98 5.27 1.51
CA PHE A 115 -19.54 5.19 1.32
C PHE A 115 -18.79 5.92 2.44
N LYS A 116 -17.68 5.32 2.85
CA LYS A 116 -16.73 5.93 3.78
C LYS A 116 -15.56 6.51 3.01
N MET A 117 -15.10 7.66 3.48
CA MET A 117 -13.88 8.30 3.01
C MET A 117 -12.73 7.93 3.94
N ILE A 118 -11.60 7.59 3.34
CA ILE A 118 -10.37 7.18 4.01
C ILE A 118 -9.24 8.03 3.46
N LYS A 119 -8.38 8.47 4.36
CA LYS A 119 -7.14 9.17 4.03
C LYS A 119 -5.98 8.19 4.22
N MET A 120 -5.31 7.86 3.13
CA MET A 120 -4.08 7.07 3.13
C MET A 120 -2.91 8.04 3.30
N PRO A 121 -2.10 7.93 4.36
CA PRO A 121 -0.99 8.86 4.59
C PRO A 121 0.18 8.61 3.64
N THR A 122 0.99 9.64 3.41
CA THR A 122 2.32 9.46 2.82
C THR A 122 3.14 8.53 3.71
N GLY A 123 3.70 7.48 3.13
CA GLY A 123 4.40 6.46 3.90
C GLY A 123 5.14 5.45 3.04
N PHE A 124 5.84 4.56 3.72
CA PHE A 124 6.42 3.38 3.12
C PHE A 124 5.57 2.18 3.53
N TYR A 125 5.10 1.44 2.53
CA TYR A 125 4.40 0.18 2.68
C TYR A 125 5.28 -0.94 2.10
N GLU A 126 5.63 -1.92 2.90
CA GLU A 126 6.53 -3.03 2.54
C GLU A 126 5.96 -3.89 1.40
N SER A 127 4.63 -4.00 1.35
CA SER A 127 3.91 -4.77 0.35
C SER A 127 2.52 -4.19 0.04
N SER A 128 1.96 -4.62 -1.09
CA SER A 128 0.56 -4.41 -1.45
C SER A 128 -0.41 -4.91 -0.38
N GLU A 129 -0.02 -5.97 0.35
CA GLU A 129 -0.82 -6.52 1.44
C GLU A 129 -0.88 -5.57 2.63
N GLU A 130 0.26 -5.06 3.07
CA GLU A 130 0.31 -4.10 4.18
C GLU A 130 -0.53 -2.86 3.84
N PHE A 131 -0.41 -2.36 2.62
CA PHE A 131 -1.21 -1.24 2.12
C PHE A 131 -2.73 -1.54 2.17
N ALA A 132 -3.14 -2.71 1.69
CA ALA A 132 -4.55 -3.11 1.70
C ALA A 132 -5.08 -3.38 3.12
N GLN A 133 -4.26 -3.96 4.00
CA GLN A 133 -4.58 -4.16 5.41
C GLN A 133 -4.75 -2.83 6.14
N TYR A 134 -3.89 -1.85 5.86
CA TYR A 134 -4.04 -0.49 6.39
C TYR A 134 -5.37 0.12 5.93
N MET A 135 -5.68 0.03 4.64
CA MET A 135 -6.94 0.53 4.09
C MET A 135 -8.16 -0.11 4.74
N ALA A 136 -8.16 -1.45 4.90
CA ALA A 136 -9.22 -2.18 5.57
C ALA A 136 -9.34 -1.81 7.05
N LYS A 137 -8.20 -1.60 7.74
CA LYS A 137 -8.16 -1.13 9.12
C LYS A 137 -8.77 0.26 9.27
N GLU A 138 -8.42 1.21 8.40
CA GLU A 138 -9.03 2.55 8.39
C GLU A 138 -10.53 2.49 8.08
N PHE A 139 -10.95 1.63 7.15
CA PHE A 139 -12.36 1.40 6.89
C PHE A 139 -13.11 0.89 8.12
N ASN A 140 -12.50 0.00 8.90
CA ASN A 140 -13.09 -0.59 10.09
C ASN A 140 -13.12 0.36 11.29
N LYS A 141 -12.35 1.47 11.28
CA LYS A 141 -12.39 2.46 12.37
C LYS A 141 -13.78 3.06 12.51
N MET A 142 -14.26 3.12 13.75
CA MET A 142 -15.57 3.65 14.08
C MET A 142 -15.43 4.94 14.87
N ALA A 143 -16.18 5.97 14.49
CA ALA A 143 -16.40 7.12 15.35
C ALA A 143 -17.47 6.78 16.39
N THR A 144 -17.32 7.30 17.61
CA THR A 144 -18.33 7.13 18.66
C THR A 144 -19.61 7.87 18.25
N VAL A 145 -20.70 7.13 18.05
CA VAL A 145 -22.04 7.70 17.79
C VAL A 145 -22.86 7.56 19.08
N PRO A 146 -23.33 8.68 19.68
CA PRO A 146 -24.16 8.63 20.88
C PRO A 146 -25.39 7.74 20.67
N GLY A 147 -25.61 6.76 21.55
CA GLY A 147 -26.77 5.86 21.53
C GLY A 147 -26.69 4.68 20.55
N ALA A 148 -25.57 4.50 19.81
CA ALA A 148 -25.39 3.35 18.94
C ALA A 148 -24.78 2.14 19.67
N GLN A 149 -25.21 0.92 19.29
CA GLN A 149 -24.55 -0.31 19.73
C GLN A 149 -23.09 -0.33 19.27
N MET A 150 -22.18 -0.79 20.13
CA MET A 150 -20.73 -0.85 19.83
C MET A 150 -20.33 -1.91 18.79
N LYS A 151 -21.28 -2.66 18.23
CA LYS A 151 -20.97 -3.66 17.21
C LYS A 151 -20.79 -2.99 15.84
N PRO A 152 -19.68 -3.27 15.12
CA PRO A 152 -19.49 -2.76 13.78
C PRO A 152 -20.59 -3.26 12.82
N PRO A 153 -21.19 -2.39 12.00
CA PRO A 153 -22.23 -2.78 11.05
C PRO A 153 -21.66 -3.64 9.92
N CYS A 154 -20.37 -3.52 9.63
CA CYS A 154 -19.66 -4.33 8.65
C CYS A 154 -18.16 -4.30 8.93
N LYS A 155 -17.44 -5.27 8.38
CA LYS A 155 -15.98 -5.26 8.36
C LYS A 155 -15.42 -5.68 7.01
N LEU A 156 -14.24 -5.16 6.72
CA LEU A 156 -13.40 -5.54 5.60
C LEU A 156 -12.08 -6.08 6.16
N HIS A 157 -11.58 -7.19 5.62
CA HIS A 157 -10.22 -7.66 5.87
C HIS A 157 -9.53 -7.86 4.53
N ALA A 158 -8.25 -7.55 4.47
CA ALA A 158 -7.43 -7.74 3.29
C ALA A 158 -6.37 -8.79 3.59
N THR A 159 -6.26 -9.79 2.72
CA THR A 159 -5.26 -10.85 2.78
C THR A 159 -4.60 -10.98 1.43
N PHE A 160 -3.31 -11.34 1.41
CA PHE A 160 -2.63 -11.70 0.18
C PHE A 160 -2.86 -13.17 -0.15
N ASP A 161 -3.27 -13.44 -1.38
CA ASP A 161 -3.35 -14.80 -1.89
C ASP A 161 -2.11 -15.09 -2.76
N PRO A 162 -1.22 -15.98 -2.31
CA PRO A 162 0.00 -16.32 -3.03
C PRO A 162 -0.26 -17.06 -4.34
N ILE A 163 -1.45 -17.65 -4.54
CA ILE A 163 -1.78 -18.40 -5.75
C ILE A 163 -2.19 -17.44 -6.87
N SER A 164 -3.05 -16.47 -6.55
CA SER A 164 -3.47 -15.46 -7.51
C SER A 164 -2.47 -14.31 -7.63
N GLU A 165 -1.51 -14.17 -6.69
CA GLU A 165 -0.63 -12.99 -6.57
C GLU A 165 -1.45 -11.69 -6.45
N GLY A 166 -2.58 -11.77 -5.75
CA GLY A 166 -3.54 -10.68 -5.61
C GLY A 166 -4.01 -10.46 -4.18
N ILE A 167 -4.62 -9.29 -3.94
CA ILE A 167 -5.28 -9.00 -2.67
C ILE A 167 -6.71 -9.52 -2.70
N ILE A 168 -7.06 -10.34 -1.70
CA ILE A 168 -8.41 -10.78 -1.43
C ILE A 168 -9.00 -9.92 -0.32
N PHE A 169 -10.21 -9.42 -0.56
CA PHE A 169 -10.98 -8.70 0.44
C PHE A 169 -12.10 -9.58 1.00
N GLU A 170 -11.89 -10.04 2.24
CA GLU A 170 -12.91 -10.74 3.02
C GLU A 170 -13.91 -9.74 3.61
N LYS A 171 -15.18 -10.12 3.60
CA LYS A 171 -16.32 -9.24 3.83
C LYS A 171 -17.21 -9.80 4.94
N GLU A 172 -17.41 -9.02 6.00
CA GLU A 172 -18.38 -9.33 7.06
C GLU A 172 -19.59 -8.37 6.93
N ASN A 173 -20.79 -8.93 6.73
CA ASN A 173 -22.05 -8.19 6.54
C ASN A 173 -22.08 -7.22 5.33
N ILE A 174 -21.29 -7.51 4.29
CA ILE A 174 -21.24 -6.74 3.03
C ILE A 174 -21.69 -7.62 1.89
N SER A 175 -22.66 -7.15 1.10
CA SER A 175 -23.10 -7.84 -0.13
C SER A 175 -22.24 -7.42 -1.32
N THR A 176 -21.92 -6.14 -1.45
CA THR A 176 -21.08 -5.60 -2.51
C THR A 176 -20.27 -4.42 -2.00
N PHE A 177 -19.04 -4.27 -2.49
CA PHE A 177 -18.27 -3.06 -2.27
C PHE A 177 -17.50 -2.64 -3.54
N ARG A 178 -17.12 -1.37 -3.57
CA ARG A 178 -16.28 -0.74 -4.59
C ARG A 178 -15.31 0.23 -3.94
N ILE A 179 -14.14 0.39 -4.54
CA ILE A 179 -13.13 1.36 -4.12
C ILE A 179 -12.98 2.39 -5.23
N ALA A 180 -12.99 3.67 -4.89
CA ALA A 180 -12.79 4.77 -5.82
C ALA A 180 -11.69 5.72 -5.31
N THR A 181 -10.92 6.28 -6.23
CA THR A 181 -9.84 7.24 -5.96
C THR A 181 -9.67 8.18 -7.15
N LEU A 182 -8.96 9.28 -6.94
CA LEU A 182 -8.54 10.20 -8.01
C LEU A 182 -7.21 9.75 -8.65
N ASN A 183 -6.48 8.83 -8.03
CA ASN A 183 -5.13 8.47 -8.41
C ASN A 183 -5.04 7.15 -9.16
N LYS A 184 -4.52 7.23 -10.40
CA LYS A 184 -4.37 6.09 -11.31
C LYS A 184 -3.34 5.07 -10.83
N GLY A 185 -2.37 5.49 -10.01
CA GLY A 185 -1.29 4.63 -9.50
C GLY A 185 -1.73 3.71 -8.35
N LEU A 186 -2.78 4.07 -7.61
CA LEU A 186 -3.24 3.29 -6.45
C LEU A 186 -3.66 1.86 -6.83
N HIS A 187 -4.16 1.67 -8.04
CA HIS A 187 -4.60 0.37 -8.56
C HIS A 187 -3.45 -0.64 -8.68
N GLY A 188 -2.27 -0.18 -9.12
CA GLY A 188 -1.08 -1.03 -9.20
C GLY A 188 -0.63 -1.54 -7.84
N ASN A 189 -0.85 -0.74 -6.78
CA ASN A 189 -0.48 -1.12 -5.42
C ASN A 189 -1.43 -2.14 -4.78
N ILE A 190 -2.67 -2.30 -5.27
CA ILE A 190 -3.63 -3.28 -4.73
C ILE A 190 -3.95 -4.42 -5.71
N GLY A 191 -3.24 -4.49 -6.84
CA GLY A 191 -3.44 -5.52 -7.86
C GLY A 191 -4.84 -5.52 -8.49
N ALA A 192 -5.49 -4.36 -8.57
CA ALA A 192 -6.85 -4.23 -9.10
C ALA A 192 -6.84 -3.66 -10.53
N LEU A 193 -7.80 -4.08 -11.37
CA LEU A 193 -7.99 -3.45 -12.68
C LEU A 193 -8.70 -2.10 -12.50
N PRO A 194 -8.12 -1.00 -13.01
CA PRO A 194 -8.77 0.30 -13.00
C PRO A 194 -9.89 0.35 -14.05
N GLU A 195 -11.07 0.79 -13.63
CA GLU A 195 -12.14 1.21 -14.51
C GLU A 195 -12.36 2.73 -14.37
N CYS A 196 -12.17 3.47 -15.45
CA CYS A 196 -12.38 4.91 -15.49
C CYS A 196 -13.83 5.21 -15.86
N ILE A 197 -14.63 5.65 -14.89
CA ILE A 197 -16.08 5.85 -15.07
C ILE A 197 -16.44 7.32 -15.34
N SER A 198 -15.57 8.24 -14.93
CA SER A 198 -15.60 9.64 -15.37
C SER A 198 -14.17 10.09 -15.66
N LYS A 199 -13.97 11.15 -16.45
CA LYS A 199 -12.63 11.65 -16.82
C LYS A 199 -11.68 11.85 -15.62
N ASN A 200 -12.24 11.98 -14.40
CA ASN A 200 -11.52 12.31 -13.18
C ASN A 200 -11.68 11.27 -12.04
N ILE A 201 -12.43 10.17 -12.23
CA ILE A 201 -12.63 9.14 -11.20
C ILE A 201 -12.17 7.80 -11.74
N ILE A 202 -11.31 7.13 -10.97
CA ILE A 202 -10.96 5.74 -11.24
C ILE A 202 -11.54 4.85 -10.14
N GLN A 203 -12.24 3.80 -10.56
CA GLN A 203 -12.76 2.75 -9.68
C GLN A 203 -11.91 1.50 -9.81
N CYS A 204 -11.81 0.75 -8.72
CA CYS A 204 -11.15 -0.54 -8.70
C CYS A 204 -12.20 -1.63 -8.94
N ILE A 205 -11.99 -2.44 -9.97
CA ILE A 205 -12.58 -3.77 -10.06
C ILE A 205 -11.45 -4.77 -9.84
N PHE A 206 -11.59 -5.59 -8.81
CA PHE A 206 -10.61 -6.65 -8.55
C PHE A 206 -10.72 -7.72 -9.63
N ILE A 207 -9.76 -7.70 -10.56
CA ILE A 207 -9.46 -8.78 -11.49
C ILE A 207 -7.95 -8.98 -11.36
N VAL A 208 -7.57 -10.15 -10.87
CA VAL A 208 -6.21 -10.50 -10.50
C VAL A 208 -5.32 -10.56 -11.74
N THR A 209 -4.25 -9.77 -11.81
CA THR A 209 -3.14 -9.99 -12.78
C THR A 209 -1.78 -9.63 -12.18
N SER A 210 -0.82 -10.54 -12.36
CA SER A 210 0.53 -10.64 -11.77
C SER A 210 1.61 -9.86 -12.55
N SER A 211 2.56 -9.21 -11.86
CA SER A 211 4.03 -9.30 -12.14
C SER A 211 4.89 -8.36 -11.24
N SER A 212 6.06 -8.85 -10.77
CA SER A 212 7.05 -8.13 -9.94
C SER A 212 8.51 -8.39 -10.41
N ILE A 213 9.45 -7.46 -10.19
CA ILE A 213 10.92 -7.66 -10.36
C ILE A 213 11.74 -6.95 -9.24
N LYS A 214 12.86 -7.55 -8.78
CA LYS A 214 13.93 -7.00 -7.89
C LYS A 214 15.34 -7.36 -8.42
N LEU A 215 16.41 -6.68 -7.96
CA LEU A 215 17.80 -6.86 -8.44
C LEU A 215 18.85 -7.10 -7.32
N LEU A 216 19.85 -7.92 -7.66
CA LEU A 216 20.94 -8.50 -6.84
C LEU A 216 22.19 -8.52 -7.73
N VAL A 217 23.41 -8.43 -7.21
CA VAL A 217 24.62 -8.66 -8.02
C VAL A 217 25.54 -9.74 -7.43
N THR A 218 26.59 -10.08 -8.15
CA THR A 218 27.40 -11.28 -7.95
C THR A 218 28.86 -10.96 -8.27
N VAL A 219 29.78 -11.73 -7.72
CA VAL A 219 31.23 -11.65 -7.98
C VAL A 219 31.69 -13.01 -8.49
N LYS A 220 32.44 -13.07 -9.60
CA LYS A 220 32.79 -14.32 -10.29
C LYS A 220 34.26 -14.37 -10.74
N PRO A 221 34.84 -15.58 -10.86
CA PRO A 221 36.14 -15.77 -11.49
C PRO A 221 36.07 -15.59 -13.01
N LEU A 222 37.15 -15.08 -13.61
CA LEU A 222 37.31 -14.87 -15.06
C LEU A 222 37.79 -16.13 -15.80
#